data_AF-A0A9P5MU53-F1
#
_entry.id   AF-A0A9P5MU53-F1
#
_cell.length_a   1.000
_cell.length_b   1.000
_cell.length_c   1.000
_cell.angle_alpha   90.00
_cell.angle_beta   90.00
_cell.angle_gamma   90.00
#
_symmetry.space_group_name_H-M   'P 1'
#
loop_
_entity.id
_entity.type
_entity.pdbx_description
1 polymer ?
#
loop_
_entity_poly.entity_id
_entity_poly.type
_entity_poly.pdbx_seq_one_letter_code
_entity_poly.pdbx_strand_id
1 'polypeptide(L)'
;MPVKTVLPSNPTTFSCISPGRSVEVKNGNVAEALGRLQYTLQRNRVQLELRLTARHEKKGYKRRRLSSERWRRRFAHEVRKKVQLVNKIRARGA
;
A
#
# COMPACT_ATOMS: atom_id res chain seq x y z
N MET A 1 -45.29 4.52 29.51
CA MET A 1 -43.93 5.05 29.29
C MET A 1 -43.31 4.30 28.13
N PRO A 2 -43.11 4.88 26.93
CA PRO A 2 -42.44 4.16 25.86
C PRO A 2 -40.93 4.19 26.11
N VAL A 3 -40.36 3.00 26.31
CA VAL A 3 -38.92 2.78 26.38
C VAL A 3 -38.35 3.09 25.00
N LYS A 4 -37.47 4.10 24.91
CA LYS A 4 -36.66 4.34 23.71
C LYS A 4 -35.70 3.17 23.55
N THR A 5 -36.06 2.20 22.72
CA THR A 5 -35.12 1.19 22.23
C THR A 5 -34.16 1.89 21.27
N VAL A 6 -32.97 2.25 21.76
CA VAL A 6 -31.87 2.65 20.89
C VAL A 6 -31.38 1.38 20.21
N LEU A 7 -31.79 1.17 18.96
CA LEU A 7 -31.20 0.14 18.11
C LEU A 7 -29.71 0.49 17.93
N PRO A 8 -28.78 -0.46 18.13
CA PRO A 8 -27.39 -0.20 17.77
C PRO A 8 -27.36 0.12 16.28
N SER A 9 -26.80 1.29 15.92
CA SER A 9 -26.45 1.60 14.53
C SER A 9 -25.38 0.59 14.10
N ASN A 10 -25.82 -0.58 13.67
CA ASN A 10 -24.94 -1.61 13.14
C ASN A 10 -24.34 -1.03 11.86
N PRO A 11 -23.02 -0.79 11.79
CA PRO A 11 -22.40 -0.50 10.51
C PRO A 11 -22.65 -1.71 9.64
N THR A 12 -23.41 -1.49 8.57
CA THR A 12 -23.80 -2.47 7.58
C THR A 12 -22.55 -3.25 7.17
N THR A 13 -22.41 -4.47 7.67
CA THR A 13 -21.36 -5.38 7.24
C THR A 13 -21.72 -5.84 5.85
N PHE A 14 -21.42 -5.01 4.85
CA PHE A 14 -21.26 -5.50 3.49
C PHE A 14 -20.15 -6.53 3.56
N SER A 15 -20.50 -7.80 3.39
CA SER A 15 -19.55 -8.87 3.12
C SER A 15 -18.86 -8.53 1.79
N CYS A 16 -17.85 -7.67 1.86
CA CYS A 16 -17.15 -7.27 0.66
C CYS A 16 -16.39 -8.50 0.16
N ILE A 17 -16.82 -9.01 -0.99
CA ILE A 17 -16.26 -10.17 -1.69
C ILE A 17 -14.74 -10.00 -1.97
N SER A 18 -14.19 -8.80 -1.73
CA SER A 18 -12.75 -8.52 -1.75
C SER A 18 -12.29 -7.68 -0.53
N PRO A 19 -11.92 -8.30 0.61
CA PRO A 19 -11.55 -7.61 1.85
C PRO A 19 -10.30 -6.72 1.73
N GLY A 20 -9.47 -6.91 0.70
CA GLY A 20 -8.27 -6.11 0.44
C GLY A 20 -8.44 -4.98 -0.59
N ARG A 21 -9.62 -4.80 -1.18
CA ARG A 21 -9.88 -3.81 -2.25
C ARG A 21 -11.15 -2.99 -2.03
N SER A 22 -11.68 -3.03 -0.81
CA SER A 22 -12.89 -2.33 -0.42
C SER A 22 -12.59 -1.39 0.75
N VAL A 23 -13.11 -0.16 0.70
CA VAL A 23 -12.97 0.85 1.76
C VAL A 23 -14.33 1.47 1.99
N GLU A 24 -14.75 1.51 3.25
CA GLU A 24 -15.99 2.18 3.66
C GLU A 24 -15.86 3.71 3.56
N VAL A 25 -16.88 4.36 3.03
CA VAL A 25 -16.98 5.82 3.02
C VAL A 25 -17.49 6.28 4.37
N LYS A 26 -16.67 7.01 5.12
CA LYS A 26 -17.06 7.60 6.41
C LYS A 26 -17.50 9.04 6.21
N ASN A 27 -18.58 9.44 6.89
CA ASN A 27 -19.07 10.82 6.95
C ASN A 27 -19.34 11.46 5.57
N GLY A 28 -19.68 10.64 4.56
CA GLY A 28 -19.91 11.11 3.19
C GLY A 28 -18.65 11.59 2.45
N ASN A 29 -17.45 11.48 3.04
CA ASN A 29 -16.22 11.93 2.41
C ASN A 29 -15.66 10.88 1.44
N VAL A 30 -16.16 10.92 0.20
CA VAL A 30 -15.77 9.98 -0.86
C VAL A 30 -14.32 10.18 -1.30
N ALA A 31 -13.83 11.43 -1.34
CA ALA A 31 -12.47 11.74 -1.78
C ALA A 31 -11.42 11.08 -0.89
N GLU A 32 -11.62 11.16 0.43
CA GLU A 32 -10.71 10.52 1.40
C GLU A 32 -10.76 8.99 1.29
N ALA A 33 -11.96 8.41 1.18
CA ALA A 33 -12.12 6.97 1.01
C ALA A 33 -11.43 6.46 -0.27
N LEU A 34 -11.54 7.21 -1.37
CA LEU A 34 -10.87 6.90 -2.63
C LEU A 34 -9.34 6.98 -2.50
N GLY A 35 -8.82 8.01 -1.82
CA GLY A 35 -7.38 8.13 -1.55
C GLY A 35 -6.83 6.96 -0.72
N ARG A 36 -7.57 6.54 0.30
CA ARG A 36 -7.24 5.35 1.12
C ARG A 36 -7.28 4.06 0.30
N LEU A 37 -8.26 3.91 -0.58
CA LEU A 37 -8.34 2.77 -1.50
C LEU A 37 -7.12 2.75 -2.44
N GLN A 38 -6.77 3.88 -3.04
CA GLN A 38 -5.61 4.00 -3.93
C GLN A 38 -4.30 3.66 -3.22
N TYR A 39 -4.10 4.15 -2.00
CA TYR A 39 -2.95 3.79 -1.16
C TYR A 39 -2.87 2.28 -0.91
N THR A 40 -4.01 1.65 -0.56
CA THR A 40 -4.09 0.20 -0.33
C THR A 40 -3.71 -0.59 -1.59
N LEU A 41 -4.23 -0.20 -2.76
CA LEU A 41 -3.89 -0.83 -4.04
C LEU A 41 -2.40 -0.67 -4.40
N GLN A 42 -1.81 0.48 -4.09
CA GLN A 42 -0.39 0.75 -4.32
C GLN A 42 0.49 -0.08 -3.40
N ARG A 43 0.16 -0.17 -2.11
CA ARG A 43 0.86 -1.01 -1.12
C ARG A 43 0.86 -2.48 -1.54
N ASN A 44 -0.28 -2.96 -2.02
CA ASN A 44 -0.45 -4.33 -2.52
C ASN A 44 0.12 -4.54 -3.92
N ARG A 45 0.67 -3.49 -4.57
CA ARG A 45 1.27 -3.51 -5.91
C ARG A 45 0.34 -3.99 -7.03
N VAL A 46 -0.98 -3.88 -6.85
CA VAL A 46 -2.00 -4.37 -7.80
C VAL A 46 -1.85 -3.69 -9.17
N GLN A 47 -1.64 -2.37 -9.18
CA GLN A 47 -1.48 -1.61 -10.43
C GLN A 47 -0.20 -1.97 -11.19
N LEU A 48 0.89 -2.23 -10.46
CA LEU A 48 2.16 -2.65 -11.05
C LEU A 48 2.02 -4.04 -11.66
N GLU A 49 1.40 -4.97 -10.93
CA GLU A 49 1.14 -6.32 -11.42
C GLU A 49 0.27 -6.30 -12.67
N LEU A 50 -0.83 -5.54 -12.67
CA LEU A 50 -1.70 -5.37 -13.84
C LEU A 50 -0.92 -4.96 -15.10
N ARG A 51 0.01 -4.01 -14.97
CA ARG A 51 0.87 -3.57 -16.09
C ARG A 51 1.87 -4.63 -16.52
N LEU A 52 2.43 -5.38 -15.58
CA LEU A 52 3.41 -6.45 -15.87
C LEU A 52 2.75 -7.67 -16.51
N THR A 53 1.51 -7.99 -16.15
CA THR A 53 0.77 -9.14 -16.66
C THR A 53 -0.01 -8.85 -17.93
N ALA A 54 -0.16 -7.57 -18.31
CA ALA A 54 -0.83 -7.16 -19.54
C ALA A 54 -0.24 -7.83 -20.80
N ARG A 55 1.05 -8.20 -20.77
CA ARG A 55 1.70 -8.99 -21.82
C ARG A 55 2.51 -10.13 -21.20
N HIS A 56 2.64 -11.23 -21.93
CA HIS A 56 3.45 -12.36 -21.48
C HIS A 56 4.94 -11.99 -21.41
N GLU A 57 5.52 -12.08 -20.21
CA GLU A 57 6.96 -11.97 -19.99
C GLU A 57 7.60 -13.37 -19.99
N LYS A 58 8.51 -13.62 -20.93
CA LYS A 58 9.30 -14.86 -20.99
C LYS A 58 10.05 -15.11 -19.68
N LYS A 59 10.11 -16.37 -19.24
CA LYS A 59 10.72 -16.79 -17.95
C LYS A 59 12.14 -16.26 -17.72
N GLY A 60 13.01 -16.26 -18.73
CA GLY A 60 14.38 -15.77 -18.63
C GLY A 60 14.45 -14.26 -18.36
N TYR A 61 13.65 -13.48 -19.09
CA TYR A 61 13.55 -12.03 -18.90
C TYR A 61 12.99 -11.68 -17.52
N LYS A 62 11.95 -12.41 -17.07
CA LYS A 62 11.40 -12.27 -15.71
C LYS A 62 12.45 -12.50 -14.63
N ARG A 63 13.29 -13.53 -14.76
CA ARG A 63 14.38 -13.81 -13.80
C ARG A 63 15.41 -12.70 -13.76
N ARG A 64 15.84 -12.20 -14.93
CA ARG A 64 16.79 -11.09 -15.06
C ARG A 64 16.24 -9.80 -14.42
N ARG A 65 14.98 -9.47 -14.71
CA ARG A 65 14.28 -8.32 -14.14
C ARG A 65 14.21 -8.42 -12.61
N LEU A 66 13.72 -9.55 -12.07
CA LEU A 66 13.61 -9.73 -10.62
C LEU A 66 14.97 -9.66 -9.91
N SER A 67 16.04 -10.19 -10.53
CA SER A 67 17.39 -10.06 -9.99
C SER A 67 17.85 -8.60 -9.92
N SER A 68 17.70 -7.87 -11.02
CA SER A 68 18.04 -6.44 -11.10
C SER A 68 17.21 -5.59 -10.13
N GLU A 69 15.90 -5.82 -10.02
CA GLU A 69 15.04 -5.13 -9.06
C GLU A 69 15.45 -5.39 -7.61
N ARG A 70 15.75 -6.65 -7.26
CA ARG A 70 16.23 -6.99 -5.91
C ARG A 70 17.56 -6.29 -5.60
N TRP A 71 18.49 -6.29 -6.55
CA TRP A 71 19.78 -5.61 -6.38
C TRP A 71 19.59 -4.11 -6.18
N ARG A 72 18.79 -3.43 -7.03
CA ARG A 72 18.52 -1.98 -6.89
C ARG A 72 17.88 -1.64 -5.55
N ARG A 73 16.93 -2.47 -5.06
CA ARG A 73 16.31 -2.28 -3.74
C ARG A 73 17.33 -2.41 -2.60
N ARG A 74 18.20 -3.43 -2.65
CA ARG A 74 19.26 -3.64 -1.66
C ARG A 74 20.27 -2.49 -1.70
N PHE A 75 20.73 -2.11 -2.89
CA PHE A 75 21.66 -1.01 -3.07
C PHE A 75 21.10 0.29 -2.49
N ALA A 76 19.87 0.67 -2.85
CA ALA A 76 19.22 1.87 -2.33
C ALA A 76 19.08 1.85 -0.80
N HIS A 77 18.79 0.69 -0.21
CA HIS A 77 18.70 0.52 1.23
C HIS A 77 20.06 0.71 1.93
N GLU A 78 21.12 0.11 1.40
CA GLU A 78 22.46 0.27 1.95
C GLU A 78 22.97 1.71 1.81
N VAL A 79 22.76 2.35 0.67
CA VAL A 79 23.05 3.78 0.48
C VAL A 79 22.28 4.63 1.50
N ARG A 80 20.97 4.38 1.67
CA ARG A 80 20.15 5.09 2.66
C ARG A 80 20.70 4.96 4.08
N LYS A 81 21.12 3.76 4.50
CA LYS A 81 21.73 3.54 5.82
C LYS A 81 23.01 4.34 6.01
N LYS A 82 23.89 4.34 5.00
CA LYS A 82 25.16 5.10 5.04
C LYS A 82 24.90 6.60 5.13
N VAL A 83 23.98 7.13 4.32
CA VAL A 83 23.59 8.56 4.38
C VAL A 83 22.98 8.91 5.74
N GLN A 84 22.12 8.06 6.29
CA GLN A 84 21.55 8.26 7.63
C GLN A 84 22.62 8.27 8.72
N LEU A 85 23.67 7.45 8.61
CA LEU A 85 24.79 7.46 9.53
C LEU A 85 25.58 8.78 9.44
N VAL A 86 25.91 9.23 8.23
CA VAL A 86 26.60 10.51 8.01
C VAL A 86 25.79 11.68 8.57
N ASN A 87 24.48 11.71 8.32
CA ASN A 87 23.61 12.76 8.86
C ASN A 87 23.58 12.76 10.40
N LYS A 88 23.62 11.58 11.04
CA LYS A 88 23.71 11.47 12.51
C LYS A 88 25.04 11.97 13.05
N ILE A 89 26.15 11.72 12.35
CA ILE A 89 27.47 12.23 12.72
C ILE A 89 27.49 13.77 12.63
N ARG A 90 27.01 14.32 11.51
CA ARG A 90 26.90 15.78 11.30
C ARG A 90 26.02 16.45 12.35
N ALA A 91 24.89 15.83 12.71
CA ALA A 91 23.99 16.36 13.74
C ALA A 91 24.61 16.41 15.15
N ARG A 92 25.67 15.62 15.40
CA ARG A 92 26.41 15.63 16.68
C ARG A 92 27.50 16.69 16.75
N GLY A 93 27.74 17.45 15.68
CA GLY A 93 28.72 18.56 15.66
C GLY A 93 30.13 18.16 15.22
N ALA A 94 30.30 17.04 14.51
CA ALA A 94 31.51 16.73 13.75
C ALA A 94 31.38 17.23 12.30
#